data_AF-A0A3D8J9C0-F1
#
_entry.id   AF-A0A3D8J9C0-F1
#
_cell.length_a   1.000
_cell.length_b   1.000
_cell.length_c   1.000
_cell.angle_alpha   90.00
_cell.angle_beta   90.00
_cell.angle_gamma   90.00
#
_symmetry.space_group_name_H-M   'P 1'
#
loop_
_entity.id
_entity.type
_entity.pdbx_description
1 polymer ?
#
loop_
_entity_poly.entity_id
_entity_poly.type
_entity_poly.pdbx_seq_one_letter_code
_entity_poly.pdbx_strand_id
1 'polypeptide(L)' 'MRQVKQSKAACRSIFFIPVSFGKCTIGKAAENGGLKQIQSVDYKYFNILIYSSKTVEVRGK' A
#
# COMPACT_ATOMS: atom_id res chain seq x y z
N MET A 1 19.15 -15.54 10.17
CA MET A 1 17.86 -15.51 9.46
C MET A 1 17.60 -14.10 8.97
N ARG A 2 17.53 -13.85 7.65
CA ARG A 2 17.23 -12.51 7.10
C ARG A 2 15.75 -12.21 7.38
N GLN A 3 15.43 -11.33 8.34
CA GLN A 3 14.06 -10.89 8.58
C GLN A 3 13.55 -10.16 7.34
N VAL A 4 12.62 -10.78 6.63
CA VAL A 4 11.89 -10.13 5.55
C VAL A 4 10.91 -9.17 6.21
N LYS A 5 11.20 -7.87 6.13
CA LYS A 5 10.32 -6.82 6.64
C LYS A 5 9.14 -6.68 5.68
N GLN A 6 7.93 -6.73 6.21
CA GLN A 6 6.70 -6.49 5.46
C GLN A 6 6.14 -5.14 5.89
N SER A 7 5.79 -4.31 4.91
CA SER A 7 5.17 -3.01 5.16
C SER A 7 4.07 -2.73 4.15
N LYS A 8 3.15 -1.83 4.51
CA LYS A 8 1.91 -1.59 3.77
C LYS A 8 1.64 -0.10 3.64
N ALA A 9 1.04 0.28 2.52
CA ALA A 9 0.45 1.60 2.33
C ALA A 9 -0.91 1.46 1.64
N ALA A 10 -1.94 2.06 2.23
CA ALA A 10 -3.30 2.01 1.70
C ALA A 10 -3.77 3.40 1.29
N CYS A 11 -4.56 3.45 0.23
CA CYS A 11 -5.34 4.60 -0.18
C CYS A 11 -6.80 4.18 -0.29
N ARG A 12 -7.68 5.11 0.00
CA ARG A 12 -9.13 4.91 -0.01
C ARG A 12 -9.74 6.05 -0.83
N SER A 13 -10.69 5.72 -1.68
CA SER A 13 -11.46 6.69 -2.45
C SER A 13 -12.94 6.39 -2.22
N ILE A 14 -13.70 7.44 -1.98
CA ILE A 14 -15.15 7.37 -1.85
C ILE A 14 -15.70 8.05 -3.09
N PHE A 15 -16.61 7.40 -3.80
CA PHE A 15 -17.08 7.83 -5.13
C PHE A 15 -17.66 9.27 -5.15
N PHE A 16 -18.19 9.73 -4.02
CA PHE A 16 -18.75 11.07 -3.84
C PHE A 16 -17.75 12.13 -3.38
N ILE A 17 -16.50 11.75 -3.07
CA ILE A 17 -15.47 12.67 -2.59
C ILE A 17 -14.31 12.59 -3.57
N PRO A 18 -14.00 13.65 -4.35
CA PRO A 18 -12.93 13.65 -5.34
C PRO A 18 -11.52 13.56 -4.74
N VAL A 19 -11.41 13.29 -3.43
CA VAL A 19 -10.17 13.21 -2.69
C VAL A 19 -9.90 11.76 -2.35
N SER A 20 -8.86 11.19 -2.96
CA SER A 20 -8.31 9.92 -2.50
C SER A 20 -7.56 10.16 -1.19
N PHE A 21 -8.04 9.54 -0.11
CA PHE A 21 -7.41 9.58 1.19
C PHE A 21 -6.23 8.60 1.25
N GLY A 22 -5.03 9.14 1.40
CA GLY A 22 -3.80 8.37 1.58
C GLY A 22 -2.97 8.18 0.31
N LYS A 23 -1.71 7.77 0.49
CA LYS A 23 -0.76 7.46 -0.59
C LYS A 23 -0.54 5.95 -0.62
N CYS A 24 -0.99 5.27 -1.67
CA CYS A 24 -0.81 3.82 -1.91
C CYS A 24 0.31 3.56 -2.93
N THR A 25 1.44 4.24 -2.80
CA THR A 25 2.60 4.01 -3.65
C THR A 25 3.57 3.01 -3.01
N ILE A 26 4.30 2.28 -3.85
CA ILE A 26 5.36 1.36 -3.42
C ILE A 26 6.38 2.08 -2.53
N GLY A 27 6.77 3.31 -2.92
CA GLY A 27 7.69 4.15 -2.14
C GLY A 27 7.16 4.42 -0.74
N LYS A 28 5.89 4.82 -0.59
CA LYS A 28 5.31 5.07 0.74
C LYS A 28 5.24 3.82 1.59
N ALA A 29 4.94 2.67 0.98
CA ALA A 29 4.93 1.39 1.66
C ALA A 29 6.34 0.99 2.11
N ALA A 30 7.37 1.24 1.29
CA ALA A 30 8.76 0.97 1.62
C ALA A 30 9.29 1.91 2.73
N GLU A 31 8.96 3.21 2.65
CA GLU A 31 9.28 4.21 3.68
C GLU A 31 8.67 3.83 5.04
N ASN A 32 7.37 3.46 5.07
CA ASN A 32 6.69 3.01 6.29
C ASN A 32 7.40 1.82 6.96
N GLY A 33 8.06 0.97 6.16
CA GLY A 33 8.77 -0.22 6.63
C GLY A 33 10.26 -0.06 6.83
N GLY A 34 10.81 1.12 6.47
CA GLY A 34 12.25 1.34 6.38
C GLY A 34 12.95 0.31 5.47
N LEU A 35 12.33 -0.06 4.36
CA LEU A 35 12.88 -1.01 3.39
C LEU A 35 13.89 -0.31 2.47
N LYS A 36 15.12 -0.82 2.41
CA LYS A 36 16.15 -0.36 1.46
C LYS A 36 16.09 -1.14 0.14
N GLN A 37 15.65 -2.39 0.17
CA GLN A 37 15.40 -3.20 -1.01
C GLN A 37 14.03 -3.83 -0.97
N ILE A 38 13.25 -3.61 -2.02
CA ILE A 38 11.97 -4.26 -2.26
C ILE A 38 12.25 -5.59 -2.97
N GLN A 39 11.87 -6.70 -2.36
CA GLN A 39 11.98 -8.05 -2.93
C GLN A 39 10.67 -8.48 -3.60
N SER A 40 9.52 -8.08 -3.04
CA SER A 40 8.21 -8.37 -3.63
C SER A 40 7.22 -7.27 -3.36
N VAL A 41 6.26 -7.11 -4.27
CA VAL A 41 5.16 -6.15 -4.17
C VAL A 41 3.85 -6.87 -4.44
N ASP A 42 2.89 -6.65 -3.56
CA ASP A 42 1.54 -7.20 -3.61
C ASP A 42 0.53 -6.06 -3.65
N TYR A 43 -0.47 -6.17 -4.52
CA TYR A 43 -1.52 -5.18 -4.65
C TYR A 43 -2.87 -5.78 -4.29
N LYS A 44 -3.51 -5.25 -3.26
CA LYS A 44 -4.88 -5.61 -2.88
C LYS A 44 -5.82 -4.47 -3.26
N TYR A 45 -6.77 -4.78 -4.12
CA TYR A 45 -7.84 -3.88 -4.51
C TYR A 45 -9.13 -4.37 -3.86
N PHE A 46 -9.82 -3.47 -3.19
CA PHE A 46 -11.11 -3.74 -2.59
C PHE A 46 -12.08 -2.66 -3.06
N ASN A 47 -13.06 -3.07 -3.87
CA ASN A 47 -14.07 -2.18 -4.41
C ASN A 47 -15.44 -2.67 -3.96
N ILE A 48 -16.23 -1.75 -3.43
CA ILE A 48 -17.63 -1.92 -3.10
C ILE A 48 -18.37 -0.68 -3.60
N LEU A 49 -19.67 -0.76 -3.89
CA LEU A 49 -20.46 0.21 -4.69
C LEU A 49 -19.99 1.68 -4.69
N ILE A 50 -19.71 2.25 -3.52
CA ILE A 50 -19.35 3.67 -3.34
C ILE A 50 -17.97 3.88 -2.73
N TYR A 51 -17.23 2.80 -2.45
CA TYR A 51 -15.96 2.82 -1.75
C TYR A 51 -14.94 1.92 -2.45
N SER A 52 -13.83 2.53 -2.83
CA SER A 52 -12.65 1.85 -3.37
C SER A 52 -11.51 1.97 -2.38
N SER A 53 -10.74 0.91 -2.20
CA SER A 53 -9.47 0.98 -1.48
C SER A 53 -8.42 0.13 -2.18
N LYS A 54 -7.21 0.67 -2.23
CA LYS A 54 -6.04 0.01 -2.79
C LYS A 54 -4.96 -0.03 -1.72
N THR A 55 -4.52 -1.23 -1.39
CA THR A 55 -3.42 -1.48 -0.46
C THR A 55 -2.24 -2.04 -1.23
N VAL A 56 -1.09 -1.41 -1.07
CA VAL A 56 0.19 -1.89 -1.56
C VAL A 56 0.93 -2.48 -0.39
N GLU A 57 1.23 -3.78 -0.48
CA GLU A 57 2.11 -4.46 0.46
C GLU A 57 3.47 -4.65 -0.21
N VAL A 58 4.54 -4.29 0.49
CA VAL A 58 5.92 -4.50 0.04
C VAL A 58 6.63 -5.39 1.04
N ARG A 59 7.47 -6.30 0.54
CA ARG A 59 8.34 -7.13 1.38
C ARG A 59 9.78 -6.95 0.94
N GLY A 60 10.67 -6.81 1.90
CA GLY A 60 12.01 -6.35 1.62
C GLY A 60 12.99 -6.50 2.77
N LYS A 61 14.15 -5.85 2.61
CA LYS A 61 15.19 -5.71 3.64
C LYS A 61 15.53 -4.25 3.83
#